data_AF-A0A5J9VXX5-F1
#
_entry.id   AF-A0A5J9VXX5-F1
#
_cell.length_a   1.000
_cell.length_b   1.000
_cell.length_c   1.000
_cell.angle_alpha   90.00
_cell.angle_beta   90.00
_cell.angle_gamma   90.00
#
_symmetry.space_group_name_H-M   'P 1'
#
loop_
_entity.id
_entity.type
_entity.pdbx_description
1 polymer ?
#
loop_
_entity_poly.entity_id
_entity_poly.type
_entity_poly.pdbx_seq_one_letter_code
_entity_poly.pdbx_strand_id
1 'polypeptide(L)'
;MWSTPAIVWDPITNVETELPSLPEAKNCHGFNGSVLCGNTNTCDHLDCNGGPFLVILMVTKALDIFVYTYSSETSVWSELASGRHVGIDLTQYLIGPKGPS
;
A
#
# COMPACT_ATOMS: atom_id res chain seq x y z
N MET A 1 4.68 -6.31 18.25
CA MET A 1 4.95 -6.76 16.87
C MET A 1 5.26 -5.53 16.03
N TRP A 2 6.44 -5.52 15.43
CA TRP A 2 7.04 -4.43 14.65
C TRP A 2 6.25 -4.23 13.36
N SER A 3 6.01 -2.97 12.97
CA SER A 3 5.60 -2.68 11.58
C SER A 3 6.86 -2.80 10.75
N THR A 4 6.90 -3.75 9.84
CA THR A 4 7.90 -3.75 8.78
C THR A 4 7.67 -2.55 7.87
N PRO A 5 8.70 -1.76 7.57
CA PRO A 5 8.64 -0.80 6.47
C PRO A 5 8.49 -1.55 5.14
N ALA A 6 7.79 -0.94 4.18
CA ALA A 6 7.72 -1.45 2.82
C ALA A 6 9.00 -1.09 2.05
N ILE A 7 9.39 -1.92 1.08
CA ILE A 7 10.58 -1.70 0.25
C ILE A 7 10.15 -1.64 -1.20
N VAL A 8 10.61 -0.61 -1.92
CA VAL A 8 10.54 -0.56 -3.38
C VAL A 8 11.86 -1.10 -3.91
N TRP A 9 11.79 -2.21 -4.65
CA TRP A 9 12.95 -2.82 -5.28
C TRP A 9 12.94 -2.53 -6.78
N ASP A 10 14.04 -1.99 -7.29
CA ASP A 10 14.28 -1.82 -8.72
C ASP A 10 15.07 -3.03 -9.24
N PRO A 11 14.48 -3.90 -10.09
CA PRO A 11 15.14 -5.09 -10.60
C PRO A 11 16.23 -4.79 -11.63
N ILE A 12 16.26 -3.60 -12.22
CA ILE A 12 17.24 -3.21 -13.24
C ILE A 12 18.55 -2.80 -12.57
N THR A 13 18.45 -1.94 -11.56
CA THR A 13 19.62 -1.42 -10.84
C THR A 13 19.96 -2.21 -9.58
N ASN A 14 19.05 -3.11 -9.16
CA ASN A 14 19.08 -3.82 -7.88
C ASN A 14 19.15 -2.88 -6.66
N VAL A 15 18.60 -1.67 -6.78
CA VAL A 15 18.48 -0.72 -5.69
C VAL A 15 17.20 -1.00 -4.91
N GLU A 16 17.32 -1.00 -3.58
CA GLU A 16 16.20 -1.10 -2.66
C GLU A 16 16.00 0.24 -1.95
N THR A 17 14.78 0.76 -1.97
CA THR A 17 14.39 1.99 -1.28
C THR A 17 13.40 1.65 -0.18
N GLU A 18 13.81 1.83 1.07
CA GLU A 18 12.94 1.66 2.23
C GLU A 18 11.97 2.85 2.36
N LEU A 19 10.68 2.56 2.48
CA LEU A 19 9.64 3.56 2.66
C LEU A 19 9.43 3.84 4.16
N PRO A 20 9.04 5.08 4.53
CA PRO A 20 8.68 5.38 5.91
C PRO A 20 7.62 4.41 6.42
N SER A 21 7.76 3.97 7.67
CA SER A 21 6.77 3.10 8.30
C SER A 21 5.39 3.76 8.35
N LEU A 22 4.36 3.00 8.02
CA LEU A 22 2.98 3.46 8.07
C LEU A 22 2.23 2.86 9.28
N PRO A 23 1.90 3.65 10.31
CA PRO A 23 1.28 3.14 11.53
C PRO A 23 -0.06 2.42 11.30
N GLU A 24 -0.85 2.85 10.33
CA GLU A 24 -2.18 2.33 10.04
C GLU A 24 -2.14 0.94 9.38
N ALA A 25 -1.01 0.59 8.75
CA ALA A 25 -0.75 -0.75 8.25
C ALA A 25 -0.57 -1.77 9.39
N LYS A 26 -0.40 -1.32 10.65
CA LYS A 26 -0.37 -2.23 11.81
C LYS A 26 -1.69 -2.99 11.93
N ASN A 27 -1.58 -4.31 12.03
CA ASN A 27 -2.70 -5.24 12.16
C ASN A 27 -3.74 -5.09 11.03
N CYS A 28 -3.32 -4.70 9.82
CA CYS A 28 -4.18 -4.76 8.65
C CYS A 28 -4.43 -6.22 8.25
N HIS A 29 -5.53 -6.47 7.54
CA HIS A 29 -5.84 -7.80 7.00
C HIS A 29 -5.05 -8.07 5.71
N GLY A 30 -4.63 -7.01 5.03
CA GLY A 30 -3.84 -7.09 3.81
C GLY A 30 -3.55 -5.72 3.23
N PHE A 31 -2.67 -5.69 2.23
CA PHE A 31 -2.35 -4.50 1.46
C PHE A 31 -2.08 -4.85 0.00
N ASN A 32 -2.30 -3.87 -0.89
CA ASN A 32 -1.86 -3.90 -2.28
C ASN A 32 -1.08 -2.62 -2.57
N GLY A 33 -0.07 -2.72 -3.44
CA GLY A 33 0.79 -1.59 -3.79
C GLY A 33 0.98 -1.46 -5.30
N SER A 34 1.17 -0.23 -5.76
CA SER A 34 1.64 0.04 -7.12
C SER A 34 2.67 1.17 -7.10
N VAL A 35 3.67 1.08 -7.98
CA VAL A 35 4.71 2.10 -8.15
C VAL A 35 4.48 2.78 -9.49
N LEU A 36 4.42 4.12 -9.49
CA LEU A 36 4.19 4.94 -10.67
C LEU A 36 5.40 5.84 -10.91
N CYS A 37 5.63 6.18 -12.17
CA CYS A 37 6.56 7.24 -12.53
C CYS A 37 6.06 8.57 -11.98
N GLY A 38 6.91 9.28 -11.25
CA GLY A 38 6.62 10.60 -10.68
C GLY A 38 6.94 11.77 -11.62
N ASN A 39 7.51 11.50 -12.79
CA ASN A 39 7.74 12.55 -13.78
C ASN A 39 6.41 13.05 -14.36
N THR A 40 6.16 14.34 -14.22
CA THR A 40 4.96 15.02 -14.74
C THR A 40 5.07 15.42 -16.21
N ASN A 41 6.25 15.26 -16.82
CA ASN A 41 6.49 15.56 -18.22
C ASN A 41 6.11 14.37 -19.12
N THR A 42 5.62 14.68 -20.33
CA THR A 42 5.31 13.68 -21.37
C THR A 42 6.58 13.01 -21.86
N CYS A 43 7.03 12.00 -21.15
CA CYS A 43 8.14 11.16 -21.57
C CYS A 43 7.59 9.77 -21.88
N ASP A 44 7.97 9.25 -23.04
CA ASP A 44 7.67 7.91 -23.52
C ASP A 44 8.56 6.89 -22.78
N HIS A 45 8.25 6.73 -21.48
CA HIS A 45 9.12 6.25 -20.42
C HIS A 45 9.31 4.73 -20.38
N LEU A 46 9.52 4.10 -21.54
CA LEU A 46 9.95 2.70 -21.62
C LEU A 46 11.23 2.42 -20.81
N ASP A 47 11.99 3.46 -20.43
CA ASP A 47 13.17 3.42 -19.54
C ASP A 47 13.21 4.59 -18.51
N CYS A 48 12.16 4.82 -17.70
CA CYS A 48 12.23 5.83 -16.61
C CYS A 48 13.04 5.38 -15.39
N ASN A 49 14.20 4.78 -15.65
CA ASN A 49 15.04 4.27 -14.59
C ASN A 49 15.72 5.43 -13.84
N GLY A 50 15.52 5.50 -12.52
CA GLY A 50 16.18 6.48 -11.65
C GLY A 50 15.54 7.87 -11.49
N GLY A 51 14.34 8.10 -12.05
CA GLY A 51 13.55 9.31 -11.79
C GLY A 51 12.71 9.22 -10.52
N PRO A 52 12.07 10.33 -10.09
CA PRO A 52 11.08 10.28 -9.03
C PRO A 52 9.99 9.25 -9.28
N PHE A 53 9.50 8.65 -8.21
CA PHE A 53 8.40 7.69 -8.24
C PHE A 53 7.39 7.96 -7.14
N LEU A 54 6.16 7.50 -7.38
CA LEU A 54 5.07 7.49 -6.42
C LEU A 54 4.75 6.05 -6.03
N VAL A 55 4.37 5.82 -4.78
CA VAL A 55 3.85 4.53 -4.33
C VAL A 55 2.43 4.72 -3.83
N ILE A 56 1.47 4.07 -4.49
CA ILE A 56 0.10 4.00 -3.99
C ILE A 56 -0.02 2.72 -3.19
N LEU A 57 -0.32 2.86 -1.90
CA LEU A 57 -0.53 1.76 -0.98
C LEU A 57 -2.00 1.74 -0.53
N MET A 58 -2.68 0.64 -0.84
CA MET A 58 -4.03 0.34 -0.36
C MET A 58 -3.92 -0.61 0.83
N VAL A 59 -4.51 -0.23 1.96
CA VAL A 59 -4.52 -1.03 3.19
C VAL A 59 -5.96 -1.37 3.54
N THR A 60 -6.24 -2.65 3.80
CA THR A 60 -7.56 -3.11 4.25
C THR A 60 -7.50 -3.43 5.73
N LYS A 61 -8.39 -2.82 6.52
CA LYS A 61 -8.46 -3.03 7.97
C LYS A 61 -9.91 -2.99 8.43
N ALA A 62 -10.36 -4.06 9.09
CA ALA A 62 -11.76 -4.33 9.35
C ALA A 62 -12.62 -4.18 8.07
N LEU A 63 -13.56 -3.24 8.05
CA LEU A 63 -14.45 -2.95 6.92
C LEU A 63 -14.01 -1.72 6.12
N ASP A 64 -12.84 -1.16 6.42
CA ASP A 64 -12.36 0.07 5.83
C ASP A 64 -11.18 -0.17 4.90
N ILE A 65 -11.12 0.65 3.85
CA ILE A 65 -10.00 0.74 2.93
C ILE A 65 -9.37 2.10 3.11
N PHE A 66 -8.05 2.09 3.29
CA PHE A 66 -7.22 3.28 3.41
C PHE A 66 -6.28 3.32 2.21
N VAL A 67 -6.14 4.49 1.59
CA VAL A 67 -5.23 4.71 0.46
C VAL A 67 -4.23 5.79 0.84
N TYR A 68 -2.96 5.46 0.66
CA TYR A 68 -1.83 6.34 0.93
C TYR A 68 -1.00 6.49 -0.33
N THR A 69 -0.50 7.68 -0.58
CA THR A 69 0.45 7.94 -1.66
C THR A 69 1.77 8.40 -1.07
N TYR A 70 2.86 7.66 -1.27
CA TYR A 70 4.20 8.12 -0.98
C TYR A 70 4.80 8.80 -2.21
N SER A 71 5.53 9.90 -2.01
CA SER A 71 6.37 10.50 -3.04
C SER A 71 7.84 10.36 -2.68
N SER A 72 8.65 9.87 -3.61
CA SER A 72 10.10 9.79 -3.42
C SER A 72 10.76 11.18 -3.36
N GLU A 73 10.15 12.19 -3.98
CA GLU A 73 10.69 13.56 -3.99
C GLU A 73 10.63 14.19 -2.61
N THR A 74 9.50 14.04 -1.93
CA THR A 74 9.26 14.62 -0.61
C THR A 74 9.56 13.65 0.52
N SER A 75 9.74 12.36 0.19
CA SER A 75 9.96 11.27 1.14
C SER A 75 8.89 11.18 2.25
N VAL A 76 7.65 11.54 1.91
CA VAL A 76 6.52 11.50 2.85
C VAL A 76 5.32 10.79 2.24
N TRP A 77 4.52 10.18 3.12
CA TRP A 77 3.17 9.73 2.79
C TRP A 77 2.22 10.94 2.73
N SER A 78 1.24 10.86 1.83
CA SER A 78 0.14 11.80 1.74
C SER A 78 -0.75 11.74 2.99
N GLU A 79 -1.60 12.75 3.15
CA GLU A 79 -2.73 12.64 4.05
C GLU A 79 -3.62 11.44 3.66
N LEU A 80 -4.27 10.87 4.67
CA LEU A 80 -5.07 9.67 4.54
C LEU A 80 -6.33 9.94 3.71
N ALA A 81 -6.52 9.18 2.63
CA ALA A 81 -7.82 9.03 1.98
C ALA A 81 -8.45 7.71 2.45
N SER A 82 -9.64 7.76 3.06
CA SER A 82 -10.34 6.58 3.57
C SER A 82 -11.72 6.40 2.92
N GLY A 83 -12.14 5.15 2.78
CA GLY A 83 -13.47 4.78 2.29
C GLY A 83 -13.94 3.47 2.91
N ARG A 84 -15.25 3.32 3.11
CA ARG A 84 -15.84 2.08 3.62
C ARG A 84 -15.92 1.05 2.49
N HIS A 85 -15.48 -0.17 2.73
CA HIS A 85 -15.78 -1.29 1.85
C HIS A 85 -17.25 -1.67 2.04
N VAL A 86 -18.14 -1.14 1.20
CA VAL A 86 -19.51 -1.63 1.14
C VAL A 86 -19.47 -2.96 0.41
N GLY A 87 -19.48 -4.06 1.16
CA GLY A 87 -19.78 -5.39 0.62
C GLY A 87 -18.68 -6.43 0.67
N ILE A 88 -18.18 -6.77 1.86
CA ILE A 88 -18.02 -8.18 2.25
C ILE A 88 -18.49 -8.30 3.69
N ASP A 89 -19.65 -8.93 3.90
CA ASP A 89 -20.04 -9.37 5.23
C ASP A 89 -19.13 -10.56 5.61
N LEU A 90 -18.08 -10.27 6.38
CA LEU A 90 -17.13 -11.27 6.89
C LEU A 90 -17.69 -12.07 8.08
N THR A 91 -18.91 -11.78 8.56
CA THR A 91 -19.50 -12.54 9.69
C THR A 91 -19.70 -14.02 9.35
N GLN A 92 -19.84 -14.35 8.07
CA GLN A 92 -19.95 -15.73 7.58
C GLN A 92 -18.62 -16.51 7.61
N TYR A 93 -17.46 -15.85 7.76
CA TYR A 93 -16.17 -16.53 7.93
C TYR A 93 -15.69 -16.59 9.39
N LEU A 94 -16.22 -15.74 10.28
CA LEU A 94 -15.82 -15.70 11.70
C LEU A 94 -16.69 -16.58 12.60
N ILE A 95 -17.85 -17.03 12.13
CA ILE A 95 -18.67 -18.03 12.82
C ILE A 95 -18.35 -19.39 12.22
N GLY A 96 -17.29 -20.03 12.73
CA GLY A 96 -17.08 -21.47 12.52
C GLY A 96 -18.32 -22.25 12.95
N PRO A 97 -18.64 -23.40 12.32
CA PRO A 97 -19.86 -24.14 12.62
C PRO A 97 -19.89 -24.49 14.12
N LYS A 98 -20.92 -24.02 14.84
CA LYS A 98 -21.24 -24.60 16.14
C LYS A 98 -21.58 -26.06 15.90
N GLY A 99 -20.68 -26.95 16.29
CA GLY A 99 -20.96 -28.38 16.35
C GLY A 99 -22.22 -28.64 17.20
N PRO A 100 -23.01 -29.66 16.85
CA PRO A 100 -24.26 -29.94 17.55
C PRO A 100 -24.00 -30.29 19.02
N SER A 101 -24.97 -29.86 19.85
CA SER A 101 -25.03 -29.91 21.32
C SER A 101 -24.84 -31.29 21.92
#